data_AF-A0A1U7J4B9-F1
#
_entry.id   AF-A0A1U7J4B9-F1
#
_cell.length_a   1.000
_cell.length_b   1.000
_cell.length_c   1.000
_cell.angle_alpha   90.00
_cell.angle_beta   90.00
_cell.angle_gamma   90.00
#
_symmetry.space_group_name_H-M   'P 1'
#
loop_
_entity.id
_entity.type
_entity.pdbx_description
1 polymer ?
#
loop_
_entity_poly.entity_id
_entity_poly.type
_entity_poly.pdbx_seq_one_letter_code
_entity_poly.pdbx_strand_id
1 'polypeptide(L)' 'MDNSRLIHVSVFPGWVAGVTYHQGLGYRCWVINPEMAVLNDGETYPSSEEAIAAGRLFIHHSLGAEPDLGSRG' A
#
# COMPACT_ATOMS: atom_id res chain seq x y z
N MET A 1 8.40 -13.43 19.30
CA MET A 1 8.38 -11.96 19.09
C MET A 1 8.42 -11.74 17.60
N ASP A 2 7.41 -11.09 17.04
CA ASP A 2 7.46 -10.66 15.64
C ASP A 2 8.60 -9.64 15.51
N ASN A 3 9.70 -10.05 14.89
CA ASN A 3 10.83 -9.16 14.58
C ASN A 3 10.53 -8.37 13.30
N SER A 4 9.37 -7.72 13.27
CA SER A 4 8.96 -6.84 12.21
C SER A 4 9.32 -5.40 12.57
N ARG A 5 9.96 -4.69 11.64
CA ARG A 5 10.32 -3.28 11.77
C ARG A 5 9.45 -2.48 10.81
N LEU A 6 8.80 -1.43 11.31
CA LEU A 6 8.13 -0.47 10.46
C LEU A 6 9.19 0.35 9.71
N ILE A 7 9.09 0.38 8.38
CA ILE A 7 10.08 1.03 7.51
C ILE A 7 9.52 2.35 6.96
N HIS A 8 8.29 2.30 6.44
CA HIS A 8 7.69 3.44 5.78
C HIS A 8 6.19 3.49 6.07
N VAL A 9 5.65 4.71 6.20
CA VAL A 9 4.20 4.98 6.24
C VAL A 9 3.88 6.18 5.35
N SER A 10 2.84 6.05 4.54
CA SER A 10 2.24 7.12 3.76
C SER A 10 0.75 7.20 4.06
N VAL A 11 0.25 8.42 4.28
CA VAL A 11 -1.15 8.67 4.62
C VAL A 11 -1.82 9.36 3.45
N PHE A 12 -3.05 8.94 3.16
CA PHE A 12 -3.93 9.48 2.13
C PHE A 12 -5.31 9.76 2.75
N PRO A 13 -6.18 10.55 2.10
CA PRO A 13 -7.54 10.77 2.62
C PRO A 13 -8.30 9.45 2.82
N GLY A 14 -8.49 9.05 4.08
CA GLY A 14 -9.17 7.79 4.44
C GLY A 14 -8.34 6.52 4.26
N TRP A 15 -7.06 6.60 3.87
CA TRP A 15 -6.21 5.43 3.68
C TRP A 15 -4.84 5.60 4.32
N VAL A 16 -4.22 4.48 4.68
CA VAL A 16 -2.80 4.43 5.08
C VAL A 16 -2.14 3.32 4.28
N ALA A 17 -0.95 3.56 3.73
CA ALA A 17 -0.07 2.51 3.21
C ALA A 17 1.18 2.43 4.08
N GLY A 18 1.64 1.23 4.37
CA GLY A 18 2.85 1.02 5.13
C GLY A 18 3.65 -0.17 4.66
N VAL A 19 4.93 -0.15 5.06
CA VAL A 19 5.89 -1.21 4.77
C VAL A 19 6.51 -1.67 6.07
N THR A 20 6.46 -2.98 6.31
CA THR A 20 7.23 -3.63 7.38
C THR A 20 8.32 -4.50 6.77
N TYR A 21 9.48 -4.53 7.42
CA TYR A 21 10.51 -5.52 7.15
C TYR A 21 10.43 -6.63 8.19
N HIS A 22 10.21 -7.85 7.74
CA HIS A 22 10.20 -9.04 8.59
C HIS A 22 11.54 -9.77 8.43
N GLN A 23 12.29 -9.92 9.54
CA GLN A 23 13.57 -10.62 9.50
C GLN A 23 13.42 -12.04 8.93
N GLY A 24 14.19 -12.34 7.89
CA GLY A 24 14.15 -13.64 7.19
C GLY A 24 13.01 -13.81 6.18
N LEU A 25 12.07 -12.87 6.11
CA LEU A 25 10.95 -12.89 5.16
C LEU A 25 10.98 -11.74 4.16
N GLY A 26 11.57 -10.58 4.47
CA GLY A 26 11.70 -9.45 3.55
C GLY A 26 10.71 -8.30 3.80
N TYR A 27 10.58 -7.40 2.82
CA TYR A 27 9.67 -6.25 2.89
C TYR A 27 8.25 -6.66 2.50
N ARG A 28 7.26 -6.21 3.26
CA ARG A 28 5.85 -6.49 3.02
C ARG A 28 5.04 -5.20 3.03
N CYS A 29 4.10 -5.10 2.11
CA CYS A 29 3.16 -4.00 2.03
C CYS A 29 1.90 -4.32 2.82
N TRP A 30 1.32 -3.29 3.43
CA TRP A 30 -0.02 -3.33 3.97
C TRP A 30 -0.70 -1.98 3.75
N VAL A 31 -2.02 -2.01 3.68
CA VAL A 31 -2.85 -0.80 3.63
C VAL A 31 -3.95 -0.88 4.65
N ILE A 32 -4.35 0.26 5.21
CA ILE A 32 -5.56 0.42 6.01
C ILE A 32 -6.55 1.16 5.13
N ASN A 33 -7.72 0.57 4.90
CA ASN A 33 -8.79 1.16 4.10
C ASN A 33 -9.66 2.12 4.95
N PRO A 34 -10.62 2.87 4.34
CA PRO A 34 -11.49 3.79 5.06
C PRO A 34 -12.42 3.11 6.08
N GLU A 35 -12.62 1.80 5.93
CA GLU A 35 -13.39 0.96 6.84
C GLU A 35 -12.53 0.40 7.98
N MET A 36 -11.28 0.88 8.12
CA MET A 36 -10.30 0.44 9.10
C MET A 36 -9.86 -1.03 8.97
N ALA A 37 -10.10 -1.65 7.81
CA ALA A 37 -9.62 -2.98 7.49
C ALA A 37 -8.15 -2.92 7.05
N VAL A 38 -7.34 -3.86 7.58
CA VAL A 38 -5.95 -4.04 7.17
C VAL A 38 -5.90 -5.03 6.03
N LEU A 39 -5.41 -4.60 4.87
CA LEU A 39 -5.20 -5.43 3.69
C LEU A 39 -3.69 -5.58 3.46
N ASN A 40 -3.29 -6.75 2.97
CA ASN A 40 -1.94 -7.00 2.48
C ASN A 40 -2.06 -7.80 1.19
N ASP A 41 -1.08 -7.66 0.31
CA ASP A 41 -1.03 -8.37 -0.96
C ASP A 41 -0.48 -9.80 -0.83
N GLY A 42 0.05 -10.16 0.34
CA GLY A 42 0.70 -11.45 0.61
C GLY A 42 2.12 -11.57 0.01
N GLU A 43 2.59 -10.53 -0.68
CA GLU A 43 3.83 -10.56 -1.44
C GLU A 43 5.03 -10.12 -0.59
N THR A 44 6.21 -10.50 -1.05
CA THR A 44 7.49 -10.07 -0.48
C THR A 44 8.27 -9.30 -1.52
N TYR A 45 8.68 -8.09 -1.16
CA TYR A 45 9.38 -7.18 -2.04
C TYR A 45 10.89 -7.18 -1.75
N PRO A 46 11.73 -6.99 -2.79
CA PRO A 46 13.17 -6.89 -2.65
C PRO A 46 13.62 -5.57 -2.01
N SER A 47 12.78 -4.52 -2.10
CA SER A 47 13.05 -3.19 -1.55
C SER A 47 11.81 -2.60 -0.87
N SER A 48 12.04 -1.67 0.06
CA SER A 48 10.96 -0.91 0.70
C SER A 48 10.20 -0.03 -0.29
N GLU A 49 10.90 0.49 -1.30
CA GLU A 49 10.42 1.37 -2.35
C GLU A 49 9.39 0.67 -3.23
N GLU A 50 9.66 -0.57 -3.62
CA GLU A 50 8.72 -1.41 -4.38
C GLU A 50 7.48 -1.76 -3.54
N ALA A 51 7.68 -2.15 -2.27
CA ALA A 51 6.56 -2.45 -1.38
C ALA A 51 5.63 -1.25 -1.21
N ILE A 52 6.17 -0.05 -0.95
CA ILE A 52 5.32 1.13 -0.78
C ILE A 52 4.69 1.57 -2.11
N ALA A 53 5.37 1.36 -3.25
CA ALA A 53 4.80 1.65 -4.56
C ALA A 53 3.56 0.79 -4.84
N ALA A 54 3.59 -0.50 -4.49
CA ALA A 54 2.43 -1.38 -4.59
C ALA A 54 1.24 -0.89 -3.75
N GLY A 55 1.49 -0.54 -2.48
CA GLY A 55 0.44 0.01 -1.61
C GLY A 55 -0.16 1.33 -2.14
N ARG A 56 0.68 2.21 -2.68
CA ARG A 56 0.23 3.46 -3.33
C ARG A 56 -0.60 3.20 -4.58
N LEU A 57 -0.17 2.27 -5.42
CA LEU A 57 -0.88 1.90 -6.64
C LEU A 57 -2.26 1.32 -6.32
N PHE A 58 -2.34 0.45 -5.30
CA PHE A 58 -3.61 -0.11 -4.84
C PHE A 58 -4.59 0.98 -4.36
N ILE A 59 -4.11 1.92 -3.52
CA ILE A 59 -4.93 3.05 -3.06
C ILE A 59 -5.36 3.92 -4.23
N HIS A 60 -4.46 4.21 -5.17
CA HIS A 60 -4.78 5.02 -6.35
C HIS A 60 -5.90 4.40 -7.20
N HIS A 61 -5.84 3.09 -7.45
CA HIS A 61 -6.91 2.38 -8.15
C HIS A 61 -8.22 2.33 -7.35
N SER A 62 -8.13 2.19 -6.03
CA SER A 62 -9.31 2.12 -5.14
C SER A 62 -10.03 3.45 -5.01
N LEU A 63 -9.31 4.56 -5.10
CA LEU A 63 -9.88 5.92 -5.09
C LEU A 63 -10.60 6.27 -6.39
N GLY A 64 -10.54 5.41 -7.41
CA GLY A 64 -11.02 5.72 -8.73
C GLY A 64 -10.09 6.73 -9.38
N ALA A 65 -9.13 6.24 -10.16
CA ALA A 65 -8.81 6.98 -11.38
C ALA A 65 -10.11 7.01 -12.18
N GLU A 66 -10.92 8.06 -12.03
CA GLU A 66 -11.97 8.33 -13.00
C GLU A 66 -11.26 8.32 -14.37
N PRO A 67 -11.61 7.44 -15.32
CA PRO A 67 -11.20 7.71 -16.67
C PRO A 67 -11.84 9.05 -17.01
N ASP A 68 -11.01 10.06 -17.33
CA ASP A 68 -11.44 11.28 -18.00
C ASP A 68 -12.23 10.88 -19.27
N LEU A 69 -13.52 10.60 -19.10
CA LEU A 69 -14.52 10.61 -20.15
C LEU A 69 -14.92 12.06 -20.36
N GLY A 70 -13.90 12.90 -20.63
CA GLY A 70 -14.05 14.26 -21.11
C GLY A 70 -14.53 14.21 -22.55
N SER A 71 -15.86 14.15 -22.68
CA SER A 71 -16.72 14.40 -23.83
C SER A 71 -16.04 14.83 -25.13
N ARG A 72 -16.19 13.96 -26.13
CA ARG A 72 -16.24 14.35 -27.54
C ARG A 72 -17.48 15.24 -27.72
N GLY A 73 -17.26 16.54 -27.94
CA GLY A 73 -18.26 17.55 -28.28
C GLY A 73 -17.75 18.42 -29.41
#